data_AF-A0A814WQW1-F1
#
_entry.id   AF-A0A814WQW1-F1
#
_cell.length_a   1.000
_cell.length_b   1.000
_cell.length_c   1.000
_cell.angle_alpha   90.00
_cell.angle_beta   90.00
_cell.angle_gamma   90.00
#
_symmetry.space_group_name_H-M   'P 1'
#
loop_
_entity.id
_entity.type
_entity.pdbx_description
1 polymer ?
#
loop_
_entity_poly.entity_id
_entity_poly.type
_entity_poly.pdbx_seq_one_letter_code
_entity_poly.pdbx_strand_id
1 'polypeptide(L)'
;MNSIKKRELEDLIIDGIYAQVIRGKLDQLNNRLNVEYAIARDINTIAFNRIENILDKWCLNCSNLLNILKYEAKIANEKKKKSLNEQDKYKKEMLSMIKIIDLQGQHSGGSSKRDSNENDNNFNSLQNLSNITTGNTDSKQSGTKKSTRNVAKRILRP
;
A
#
# COMPACT_ATOMS: atom_id res chain seq x y z
N MET A 1 21.10 45.75 26.12
CA MET A 1 20.42 45.10 27.27
C MET A 1 19.61 43.86 26.88
N ASN A 2 19.00 43.80 25.69
CA ASN A 2 18.17 42.65 25.28
C ASN A 2 18.96 41.39 24.90
N SER A 3 20.20 41.51 24.41
CA SER A 3 21.00 40.35 24.00
C SER A 3 21.57 39.52 25.15
N ILE A 4 21.75 40.10 26.35
CA ILE A 4 22.26 39.39 27.53
C ILE A 4 21.21 38.40 28.03
N LYS A 5 19.95 38.86 28.19
CA LYS A 5 18.82 38.02 28.58
C LYS A 5 18.52 36.90 27.58
N LYS A 6 18.76 37.14 26.28
CA LYS A 6 18.61 36.13 25.23
C LYS A 6 19.67 35.03 25.39
N ARG A 7 20.94 35.39 25.61
CA ARG A 7 22.02 34.42 25.78
C ARG A 7 21.86 33.57 27.03
N GLU A 8 21.47 34.17 28.16
CA GLU A 8 21.20 33.43 29.41
C GLU A 8 20.10 32.36 29.22
N LEU A 9 19.05 32.67 28.46
CA LEU A 9 18.00 31.70 28.13
C LEU A 9 18.52 30.59 27.20
N GLU A 10 19.31 30.94 26.19
CA GLU A 10 19.91 29.97 25.26
C GLU A 10 20.84 29.01 26.01
N ASP A 11 21.66 29.51 26.92
CA ASP A 11 22.57 28.71 27.75
C ASP A 11 21.79 27.73 28.65
N LEU A 12 20.71 28.17 29.28
CA LEU A 12 19.84 27.28 30.08
C LEU A 12 19.16 26.19 29.24
N ILE A 13 18.75 26.51 28.02
CA ILE A 13 18.17 25.53 27.09
C ILE A 13 19.25 24.50 26.69
N ILE A 14 20.47 24.97 26.41
CA ILE A 14 21.61 24.13 26.09
C ILE A 14 21.93 23.18 27.26
N ASP A 15 21.96 23.68 28.49
CA ASP A 15 22.16 22.86 29.69
C ASP A 15 21.05 21.81 29.86
N GLY A 16 19.79 22.17 29.59
CA GLY A 16 18.66 21.23 29.61
C GLY A 16 18.76 20.12 28.56
N ILE A 17 19.33 20.42 27.39
CA ILE A 17 19.61 19.44 26.33
C ILE A 17 20.78 18.54 26.76
N TYR A 18 21.86 19.10 27.31
CA TYR A 18 23.01 18.33 27.81
C TYR A 18 22.64 17.40 28.97
N ALA A 19 21.75 17.85 29.86
CA ALA A 19 21.20 17.03 30.95
C ALA A 19 20.19 15.98 30.47
N GLN A 20 19.92 15.88 29.17
CA GLN A 20 18.98 14.94 28.53
C GLN A 20 17.52 15.09 29.00
N VAL A 21 17.16 16.24 29.57
CA VAL A 21 15.77 16.53 30.00
C VAL A 21 14.88 16.80 28.79
N ILE A 22 15.44 17.45 27.77
CA ILE A 22 14.78 17.77 26.51
C ILE A 22 15.67 17.38 25.33
N ARG A 23 15.07 16.99 24.21
CA ARG A 23 15.74 16.80 22.92
C ARG A 23 15.08 17.71 21.90
N GLY A 24 15.89 18.45 21.17
CA GLY A 24 15.41 19.42 20.20
C GLY A 24 16.51 20.24 19.57
N LYS A 25 16.12 21.17 18.70
CA LYS A 25 17.03 22.10 18.00
C LYS A 25 16.58 23.53 18.24
N LEU A 26 17.54 24.38 18.56
CA LEU A 26 17.33 25.82 18.70
C LEU A 26 17.33 26.45 17.30
N ASP A 27 16.21 27.09 16.94
CA ASP A 27 16.10 27.93 15.76
C ASP A 27 16.22 29.40 16.18
N GLN A 28 17.44 29.92 16.05
CA GLN A 28 17.78 31.26 16.51
C GLN A 28 17.24 32.37 15.58
N LEU A 29 16.96 32.04 14.30
CA LEU A 29 16.38 32.98 13.33
C LEU A 29 14.92 33.27 13.69
N ASN A 30 14.16 32.21 13.98
CA ASN A 30 12.75 32.34 14.35
C ASN A 30 12.53 32.54 15.86
N ASN A 31 13.60 32.53 16.67
CA ASN A 31 13.57 32.56 18.14
C ASN A 31 12.66 31.46 18.71
N ARG A 32 12.79 30.23 18.22
CA ARG A 32 11.97 29.07 18.62
C ARG A 32 12.85 27.89 19.01
N LEU A 33 12.34 27.07 19.92
CA LEU A 33 12.92 25.77 20.24
C LEU A 33 12.00 24.69 19.66
N ASN A 34 12.52 23.91 18.72
CA ASN A 34 11.81 22.76 18.18
C ASN A 34 12.11 21.55 19.08
N VAL A 35 11.11 21.13 19.85
CA VAL A 35 11.22 20.01 20.79
C VAL A 35 10.73 18.73 20.14
N GLU A 36 11.60 17.74 20.05
CA GLU A 36 11.27 16.39 19.56
C GLU A 36 10.84 15.47 20.70
N TYR A 37 11.41 15.67 21.88
CA TYR A 37 11.13 14.88 23.07
C TYR A 37 11.41 15.66 24.35
N ALA A 38 10.65 15.39 25.40
CA ALA A 38 10.88 15.93 26.73
C ALA A 38 10.47 14.91 27.80
N ILE A 39 11.17 14.93 28.93
CA ILE A 39 10.80 14.14 30.11
C ILE A 39 9.64 14.84 30.83
N ALA A 40 8.65 14.07 31.29
CA ALA A 40 7.58 14.58 32.13
C ALA A 40 8.11 14.85 33.54
N ARG A 41 8.01 16.10 34.01
CA ARG A 41 8.48 16.49 35.36
C ARG A 41 7.45 16.22 36.44
N ASP A 42 6.19 16.57 36.17
CA ASP A 42 5.13 16.58 37.17
C ASP A 42 4.00 15.63 36.76
N ILE A 43 3.54 14.78 37.68
CA ILE A 43 2.35 13.94 37.51
C ILE A 43 1.37 14.32 38.62
N ASN A 44 0.29 15.01 38.26
CA ASN A 44 -0.79 15.34 39.17
C ASN A 44 -1.95 14.34 38.97
N THR A 45 -2.65 13.97 40.05
CA THR A 45 -3.83 13.08 40.02
C THR A 45 -4.92 13.58 39.06
N ILE A 46 -5.10 14.91 38.93
CA ILE A 46 -6.03 15.52 37.96
C ILE A 46 -5.53 15.33 36.51
N ALA A 47 -4.21 15.33 36.29
CA ALA A 47 -3.62 15.14 34.98
C ALA A 47 -3.75 13.70 34.46
N PHE A 48 -3.89 12.72 35.36
CA PHE A 48 -4.03 11.31 34.99
C PHE A 48 -5.24 11.05 34.09
N ASN A 49 -6.44 11.51 34.51
CA ASN A 49 -7.67 11.38 33.71
C ASN A 49 -7.55 12.07 32.34
N ARG A 50 -6.81 13.19 32.28
CA ARG A 50 -6.56 13.91 31.02
C ARG A 50 -5.64 13.11 30.10
N ILE A 51 -4.57 12.52 30.64
CA ILE A 51 -3.62 11.70 29.89
C ILE A 51 -4.34 10.48 29.31
N GLU A 52 -5.12 9.77 30.13
CA GLU A 52 -5.94 8.63 29.71
C GLU A 52 -6.86 9.01 28.55
N ASN A 53 -7.65 10.08 28.69
CA ASN A 53 -8.57 10.55 27.66
C ASN A 53 -7.84 10.92 26.34
N ILE A 54 -6.65 11.54 26.41
CA ILE A 54 -5.87 11.86 25.21
C ILE A 54 -5.35 10.59 24.53
N LEU A 55 -4.83 9.64 25.30
CA LEU A 55 -4.35 8.36 24.77
C LEU A 55 -5.48 7.55 24.15
N ASP A 56 -6.64 7.48 24.80
CA ASP A 56 -7.83 6.78 24.29
C ASP A 56 -8.33 7.41 22.98
N LYS A 57 -8.43 8.73 22.93
CA LYS A 57 -8.78 9.44 21.69
C LYS A 57 -7.78 9.17 20.58
N TRP A 58 -6.49 9.11 20.89
CA TRP A 58 -5.46 8.83 19.90
C TRP A 58 -5.56 7.39 19.38
N CYS A 59 -5.74 6.41 20.26
CA CYS A 59 -5.99 5.00 19.91
C CYS A 59 -7.26 4.83 19.06
N LEU A 60 -8.34 5.51 19.43
CA LEU A 60 -9.60 5.48 18.68
C LEU A 60 -9.40 6.08 17.29
N ASN A 61 -8.69 7.20 17.17
CA ASN A 61 -8.39 7.82 15.89
C ASN A 61 -7.54 6.92 14.99
N CYS A 62 -6.52 6.27 15.53
CA CYS A 62 -5.71 5.29 14.80
C CYS A 62 -6.56 4.09 14.32
N SER A 63 -7.45 3.59 15.18
CA SER A 63 -8.36 2.48 14.84
C SER A 63 -9.34 2.88 13.73
N ASN A 64 -9.88 4.10 13.79
CA ASN A 64 -10.76 4.64 12.76
C ASN A 64 -10.02 4.79 11.42
N LEU A 65 -8.83 5.39 11.42
CA LEU A 65 -8.00 5.54 10.21
C LEU A 65 -7.68 4.18 9.57
N LEU A 66 -7.34 3.19 10.40
CA LEU A 66 -7.09 1.83 9.91
C LEU A 66 -8.34 1.18 9.30
N ASN A 67 -9.52 1.39 9.91
CA ASN A 67 -10.77 0.87 9.38
C ASN A 67 -11.14 1.53 8.05
N ILE A 68 -10.93 2.84 7.91
CA ILE A 68 -11.12 3.57 6.65
C ILE A 68 -10.19 2.98 5.58
N LEU A 69 -8.89 2.82 5.88
CA LEU A 69 -7.95 2.22 4.93
C LEU A 69 -8.34 0.80 4.51
N LYS A 70 -8.78 -0.04 5.45
CA LYS A 70 -9.28 -1.39 5.15
C LYS A 70 -10.50 -1.36 4.24
N TYR A 71 -11.43 -0.45 4.50
CA TYR A 71 -12.65 -0.28 3.71
C TYR A 71 -12.32 0.20 2.30
N GLU A 72 -11.46 1.21 2.15
CA GLU A 72 -11.02 1.71 0.84
C GLU A 72 -10.27 0.65 0.05
N ALA A 73 -9.39 -0.12 0.69
CA ALA A 73 -8.69 -1.23 0.04
C ALA A 73 -9.67 -2.31 -0.46
N LYS A 74 -10.71 -2.62 0.33
CA LYS A 74 -11.77 -3.56 -0.07
C LYS A 74 -12.53 -3.03 -1.30
N ILE A 75 -12.96 -1.78 -1.28
CA ILE A 75 -13.66 -1.16 -2.42
C ILE A 75 -12.79 -1.18 -3.67
N ALA A 76 -11.52 -0.79 -3.55
CA ALA A 76 -10.59 -0.79 -4.68
C ALA A 76 -10.44 -2.19 -5.30
N ASN A 77 -10.33 -3.22 -4.47
CA ASN A 77 -10.26 -4.61 -4.91
C ASN A 77 -11.56 -5.08 -5.56
N GLU A 78 -12.73 -4.72 -5.01
CA GLU A 78 -14.03 -5.05 -5.59
C GLU A 78 -14.24 -4.37 -6.94
N LYS A 79 -13.87 -3.09 -7.07
CA LYS A 79 -13.89 -2.35 -8.34
C LYS A 79 -12.96 -2.99 -9.37
N LYS A 80 -11.72 -3.33 -8.99
CA LYS A 80 -10.78 -4.02 -9.87
C LYS A 80 -11.33 -5.37 -10.34
N LYS A 81 -11.88 -6.17 -9.43
CA LYS A 81 -12.50 -7.47 -9.74
C LYS A 81 -13.68 -7.30 -10.71
N LYS A 82 -14.55 -6.31 -10.48
CA LYS A 82 -15.68 -6.02 -11.36
C LYS A 82 -15.22 -5.64 -12.77
N SER A 83 -14.26 -4.74 -12.88
CA SER A 83 -13.70 -4.32 -14.17
C SER A 83 -13.06 -5.48 -14.93
N LEU A 84 -12.29 -6.33 -14.26
CA LEU A 84 -11.70 -7.54 -14.87
C LEU A 84 -12.79 -8.50 -15.38
N ASN A 85 -13.82 -8.75 -14.56
CA ASN A 85 -14.93 -9.61 -14.95
C ASN A 85 -15.70 -9.05 -16.16
N GLU A 86 -15.88 -7.74 -16.25
CA GLU A 86 -16.50 -7.09 -17.41
C GLU A 86 -15.63 -7.24 -18.67
N GLN A 87 -14.32 -6.99 -18.56
CA GLN A 87 -13.39 -7.21 -19.67
C GLN A 87 -13.41 -8.66 -20.15
N ASP A 88 -13.45 -9.64 -19.25
CA ASP A 88 -13.50 -11.06 -19.61
C ASP A 88 -14.82 -11.46 -20.28
N LYS A 89 -15.94 -10.83 -19.88
CA LYS A 89 -17.24 -11.02 -20.56
C LYS A 89 -17.17 -10.50 -21.99
N TYR A 90 -16.71 -9.26 -22.19
CA TYR A 90 -16.57 -8.68 -23.53
C TYR A 90 -15.63 -9.51 -24.42
N LYS A 91 -14.51 -10.00 -23.87
CA LYS A 91 -13.60 -10.90 -24.60
C LYS A 91 -14.30 -12.18 -25.04
N LYS A 92 -15.07 -12.83 -24.16
CA LYS A 92 -15.81 -14.05 -24.51
C LYS A 92 -16.87 -13.82 -25.57
N GLU A 93 -17.60 -12.71 -25.48
CA GLU A 93 -18.60 -12.32 -26.48
C GLU A 93 -17.94 -12.05 -27.85
N MET A 94 -16.82 -11.32 -27.88
CA MET A 94 -16.04 -11.09 -29.10
C MET A 94 -15.57 -12.40 -29.74
N LEU A 95 -15.00 -13.32 -28.95
CA LEU A 95 -14.55 -14.63 -29.44
C LEU A 95 -15.71 -15.48 -29.95
N SER A 96 -16.85 -15.46 -29.27
CA SER A 96 -18.05 -16.18 -29.72
C SER A 96 -18.56 -15.61 -31.05
N MET A 97 -18.56 -14.29 -31.22
CA MET A 97 -19.01 -13.64 -32.45
C MET A 97 -18.07 -13.95 -33.62
N ILE A 98 -16.75 -13.90 -33.41
CA ILE A 98 -15.76 -14.33 -34.42
C ILE A 98 -16.04 -15.77 -34.88
N LYS A 99 -16.23 -16.69 -33.91
CA LYS A 99 -16.52 -18.10 -34.22
C LYS A 99 -17.81 -18.28 -35.04
N ILE A 100 -18.86 -17.49 -34.76
CA ILE A 100 -20.12 -17.55 -35.52
C ILE A 100 -19.91 -17.05 -36.96
N ILE A 101 -19.15 -15.97 -37.16
CA ILE A 101 -18.83 -15.44 -38.49
C ILE A 101 -18.05 -16.49 -39.31
N ASP A 102 -17.06 -17.13 -38.71
CA ASP A 102 -16.28 -18.18 -39.39
C ASP A 102 -17.13 -19.40 -39.77
N LEU A 103 -18.13 -19.76 -38.95
CA LEU A 103 -19.08 -20.84 -39.24
C LEU A 103 -20.09 -20.45 -40.34
N GLN A 104 -20.57 -19.21 -40.36
CA GLN A 104 -21.47 -18.71 -41.41
C GLN A 104 -20.74 -18.58 -42.76
N GLY A 105 -19.48 -18.16 -42.77
CA GLY A 105 -18.65 -18.13 -43.97
C GLY A 105 -18.45 -19.50 -44.63
N GLN A 106 -18.60 -20.59 -43.87
CA GLN A 106 -18.56 -21.96 -44.40
C GLN A 106 -19.92 -22.45 -44.95
N HIS A 107 -21.04 -21.85 -44.53
CA HIS A 107 -22.38 -22.24 -44.99
C HIS A 107 -22.88 -21.45 -46.21
N SER A 108 -22.35 -20.25 -46.48
CA SER A 108 -22.58 -19.53 -47.75
C SER A 108 -21.59 -20.02 -48.81
N GLY A 109 -21.83 -21.22 -49.34
CA GLY A 109 -21.12 -21.81 -50.47
C GLY A 109 -21.38 -21.06 -51.78
N GLY A 110 -20.81 -19.87 -51.92
CA GLY A 110 -20.53 -19.22 -53.20
C GLY A 110 -19.03 -19.31 -53.47
N SER A 111 -18.66 -20.19 -54.39
CA SER A 111 -17.30 -20.45 -54.89
C SER A 111 -16.40 -19.20 -54.98
N SER A 112 -15.32 -19.17 -54.21
CA SER A 112 -14.09 -18.46 -54.58
C SER A 112 -12.89 -19.10 -53.90
N LYS A 113 -11.96 -19.61 -54.71
CA LYS A 113 -10.60 -19.96 -54.32
C LYS A 113 -10.00 -18.80 -53.51
N ARG A 114 -9.69 -19.03 -52.24
CA ARG A 114 -8.79 -18.18 -51.46
C ARG A 114 -7.73 -19.07 -50.84
N ASP A 115 -6.49 -18.70 -51.10
CA ASP A 115 -5.28 -19.40 -50.70
C ASP A 115 -5.24 -19.63 -49.19
N SER A 116 -4.90 -20.87 -48.85
CA SER A 116 -4.97 -21.46 -47.52
C SER A 116 -3.73 -21.17 -46.68
N ASN A 117 -3.36 -19.90 -46.43
CA ASN A 117 -2.15 -19.63 -45.63
C ASN A 117 -2.13 -18.38 -44.72
N GLU A 118 -3.25 -17.71 -44.45
CA GLU A 118 -3.26 -16.50 -43.58
C GLU A 118 -4.17 -16.55 -42.35
N ASN A 119 -5.05 -17.55 -42.19
CA ASN A 119 -6.05 -17.53 -41.10
C ASN A 119 -5.53 -18.00 -39.73
N ASP A 120 -4.46 -18.81 -39.66
CA ASP A 120 -3.91 -19.29 -38.38
C ASP A 120 -3.11 -18.22 -37.62
N ASN A 121 -2.73 -17.15 -38.31
CA ASN A 121 -1.97 -16.03 -37.71
C ASN A 121 -2.87 -15.07 -36.93
N ASN A 122 -4.17 -14.99 -37.25
CA ASN A 122 -5.08 -14.04 -36.59
C ASN A 122 -5.53 -14.53 -35.20
N PHE A 123 -5.75 -15.84 -35.04
CA PHE A 123 -6.11 -16.43 -33.74
C PHE A 123 -4.97 -16.33 -32.71
N ASN A 124 -3.72 -16.53 -33.15
CA ASN A 124 -2.54 -16.39 -32.30
C ASN A 124 -2.17 -14.92 -32.00
N SER A 125 -2.46 -13.98 -32.90
CA SER A 125 -2.22 -12.55 -32.70
C SER A 125 -3.09 -11.96 -31.57
N LEU A 126 -4.35 -12.38 -31.45
CA LEU A 126 -5.21 -11.97 -30.32
C LEU A 126 -4.77 -12.60 -28.98
N GLN A 127 -4.23 -13.83 -29.00
CA GLN A 127 -3.63 -14.43 -27.80
C GLN A 127 -2.37 -13.68 -27.37
N ASN A 128 -1.57 -13.12 -28.27
CA ASN A 128 -0.40 -12.32 -27.92
C ASN A 128 -0.76 -10.91 -27.38
N LEU A 129 -1.89 -10.34 -27.79
CA LEU A 129 -2.41 -9.08 -27.19
C LEU A 129 -2.86 -9.25 -25.73
N SER A 130 -3.13 -10.49 -25.29
CA SER A 130 -3.52 -10.80 -23.91
C SER A 130 -2.41 -10.55 -22.88
N ASN A 131 -1.14 -10.55 -23.32
CA ASN A 131 0.03 -10.39 -22.46
C ASN A 131 0.47 -8.93 -22.26
N ILE A 132 -0.06 -7.98 -23.05
CA ILE A 132 0.34 -6.56 -23.00
C ILE A 132 -0.60 -5.73 -22.12
N THR A 133 -1.84 -6.17 -21.90
CA THR A 133 -2.82 -5.48 -21.03
C THR A 133 -2.87 -6.03 -19.60
N THR A 134 -2.25 -7.19 -19.37
CA THR A 134 -2.02 -7.75 -18.05
C THR A 134 -0.64 -7.33 -17.58
N GLY A 135 -0.56 -6.18 -16.89
CA GLY A 135 0.60 -5.82 -16.08
C GLY A 135 0.83 -6.89 -15.01
N ASN A 136 1.55 -7.93 -15.39
CA ASN A 136 1.98 -9.04 -14.57
C ASN A 136 3.18 -8.55 -13.75
N THR A 137 2.95 -8.21 -12.49
CA THR A 137 4.00 -8.17 -11.47
C THR A 137 3.75 -9.31 -10.48
N ASP A 138 3.77 -10.56 -10.95
CA ASP A 138 3.91 -11.70 -10.05
C ASP A 138 4.87 -12.71 -10.67
N SER A 139 6.14 -12.58 -10.27
CA SER A 139 7.17 -13.59 -10.42
C SER A 139 6.78 -14.85 -9.63
N LYS A 140 6.60 -15.99 -10.33
CA LYS A 140 6.47 -17.32 -9.72
C LYS A 140 7.50 -18.27 -10.29
N GLN A 141 8.31 -18.87 -9.41
CA GLN A 141 8.78 -20.25 -9.50
C GLN A 141 9.07 -20.75 -8.08
N SER A 142 8.16 -21.51 -7.44
CA SER A 142 7.87 -22.95 -7.56
C SER A 142 8.71 -23.80 -6.61
N GLY A 143 8.07 -24.77 -5.93
CA GLY A 143 8.77 -25.94 -5.38
C GLY A 143 8.32 -26.37 -3.99
N THR A 144 7.36 -27.28 -3.92
CA THR A 144 6.93 -28.02 -2.73
C THR A 144 7.98 -29.04 -2.27
N LYS A 145 8.20 -29.20 -0.96
CA LYS A 145 8.49 -30.50 -0.30
C LYS A 145 8.26 -30.43 1.21
N LYS A 146 7.49 -31.39 1.69
CA LYS A 146 7.06 -31.64 3.08
C LYS A 146 8.23 -32.26 3.85
N SER A 147 8.66 -31.72 4.99
CA SER A 147 9.42 -32.49 5.98
C SER A 147 9.41 -31.84 7.38
N THR A 148 8.85 -32.59 8.33
CA THR A 148 9.23 -32.70 9.75
C THR A 148 9.33 -31.45 10.64
N ARG A 149 8.39 -31.38 11.60
CA ARG A 149 8.48 -30.64 12.87
C ARG A 149 9.85 -30.83 13.53
N ASN A 150 10.49 -29.73 13.91
CA ASN A 150 11.33 -29.67 15.11
C ASN A 150 11.18 -28.29 15.75
N VAL A 151 10.50 -28.27 16.90
CA VAL A 151 10.39 -27.10 17.77
C VAL A 151 11.62 -27.11 18.67
N ALA A 152 12.64 -26.32 18.34
CA ALA A 152 13.77 -26.07 19.21
C ALA A 152 13.71 -24.62 19.73
N LYS A 153 13.51 -24.53 21.04
CA LYS A 153 13.54 -23.33 21.88
C LYS A 153 14.76 -22.46 21.56
N ARG A 154 14.54 -21.16 21.39
CA ARG A 154 15.57 -20.12 21.51
C ARG A 154 15.01 -19.08 22.49
N ILE A 155 14.98 -19.40 23.78
CA ILE A 155 15.93 -18.92 24.79
C ILE A 155 16.41 -17.50 24.45
N LEU A 156 15.72 -16.52 25.05
CA LEU A 156 16.28 -15.22 25.39
C LEU A 156 17.43 -15.42 26.40
N ARG A 157 18.47 -14.59 26.27
CA ARG A 157 19.18 -13.82 27.32
C ARG A 157 20.64 -13.57 26.92
N PRO A 158 21.36 -12.67 27.62
CA PRO A 158 20.90 -11.62 28.55
C PRO A 158 20.92 -10.23 27.90
#